data_AF-A0A0R3SF48-F1
#
_entry.id   AF-A0A0R3SF48-F1
#
_cell.length_a   1.000
_cell.length_b   1.000
_cell.length_c   1.000
_cell.angle_alpha   90.00
_cell.angle_beta   90.00
_cell.angle_gamma   90.00
#
_symmetry.space_group_name_H-M   'P 1'
#
loop_
_entity.id
_entity.type
_entity.pdbx_description
1 polymer ?
#
loop_
_entity_poly.entity_id
_entity_poly.type
_entity_poly.pdbx_seq_one_letter_code
_entity_poly.pdbx_strand_id
1 'polypeptide(L)'
;MQQVLVCSTSVKQLRILIVEDKKATQGVDESEKEQHAVDANDEIPPETTKTIITTASNICTVMGEVKSPGLCVLFTFLVSLSLAPSVFALIRPTHYDVNDPWTATYFTPVIVFLLYAVCDFLGRMQGGKIRWPTPERSWLFKTFVALRFVLIPLTMLCNEQPRSRIPVLLTGDAWPICLVILTGFTNGYFISLGVIHGPSLAFTTGN
;
A
#
# COMPACT_ATOMS: atom_id res chain seq x y z
N MET A 1 11.01 -5.61 26.80
CA MET A 1 9.79 -6.38 27.18
C MET A 1 8.51 -5.89 26.51
N GLN A 2 8.34 -4.59 26.19
CA GLN A 2 7.10 -4.06 25.61
C GLN A 2 6.78 -4.55 24.18
N GLN A 3 7.79 -4.83 23.36
CA GLN A 3 7.62 -5.35 21.98
C GLN A 3 7.03 -6.78 21.95
N VAL A 4 7.39 -7.63 22.92
CA VAL A 4 6.89 -9.02 23.01
C VAL A 4 5.42 -9.04 23.45
N LEU A 5 5.02 -8.13 24.33
CA LEU A 5 3.64 -8.03 24.81
C LEU A 5 2.68 -7.58 23.71
N VAL A 6 3.06 -6.58 22.90
CA VAL A 6 2.22 -6.09 21.78
C VAL A 6 2.08 -7.15 20.69
N CYS A 7 3.17 -7.88 20.38
CA CYS A 7 3.13 -9.00 19.43
C CYS A 7 2.25 -10.15 19.96
N SER A 8 2.35 -10.49 21.25
CA SER A 8 1.52 -11.51 21.88
C SER A 8 0.03 -11.15 21.90
N THR A 9 -0.31 -9.89 22.19
CA THR A 9 -1.70 -9.41 22.16
C THR A 9 -2.26 -9.39 20.73
N SER A 10 -1.44 -9.02 19.73
CA SER A 10 -1.84 -9.04 18.32
C SER A 10 -2.03 -10.46 17.79
N VAL A 11 -1.21 -11.43 18.22
CA VAL A 11 -1.36 -12.85 17.86
C VAL A 11 -2.59 -13.48 18.52
N LYS A 12 -2.91 -13.07 19.76
CA LYS A 12 -4.14 -13.50 20.44
C LYS A 12 -5.39 -12.96 19.75
N GLN A 13 -5.39 -11.68 19.38
CA GLN A 13 -6.48 -11.07 18.60
C GLN A 13 -6.62 -11.70 17.21
N LEU A 14 -5.51 -11.97 16.53
CA LEU A 14 -5.52 -12.67 15.25
C LEU A 14 -6.05 -14.11 15.37
N ARG A 15 -5.72 -14.83 16.45
CA ARG A 15 -6.30 -16.16 16.72
C ARG A 15 -7.80 -16.10 16.97
N ILE A 16 -8.28 -15.10 17.70
CA ILE A 16 -9.72 -14.93 17.96
C ILE A 16 -10.46 -14.62 16.66
N LEU A 17 -9.94 -13.69 15.86
CA LEU A 17 -10.49 -13.38 14.53
C LEU A 17 -10.48 -14.60 13.60
N ILE A 18 -9.41 -15.41 13.57
CA ILE A 18 -9.36 -16.64 12.77
C ILE A 18 -10.36 -17.68 13.28
N VAL A 19 -10.59 -17.77 14.60
CA VAL A 19 -11.56 -18.70 15.18
C VAL A 19 -12.99 -18.24 14.90
N GLU A 20 -13.28 -16.94 14.98
CA GLU A 20 -14.57 -16.38 14.58
C GLU A 20 -14.82 -16.54 13.08
N ASP A 21 -13.81 -16.30 12.25
CA ASP A 21 -13.88 -16.48 10.79
C ASP A 21 -14.05 -17.96 10.41
N LYS A 22 -13.37 -18.88 11.11
CA LYS A 22 -13.61 -20.33 10.97
C LYS A 22 -15.01 -20.73 11.42
N LYS A 23 -15.55 -20.13 12.48
CA LYS A 23 -16.89 -20.44 12.98
C LYS A 23 -17.97 -19.90 12.04
N ALA A 24 -17.73 -18.73 11.44
CA ALA A 24 -18.58 -18.17 10.39
C ALA A 24 -18.52 -19.04 9.12
N THR A 25 -17.31 -19.40 8.66
CA THR A 25 -17.12 -20.28 7.49
C THR A 25 -17.71 -21.67 7.70
N GLN A 26 -17.59 -22.24 8.91
CA GLN A 26 -18.18 -23.54 9.24
C GLN A 26 -19.72 -23.49 9.30
N GLY A 27 -20.31 -22.35 9.68
CA GLY A 27 -21.75 -22.11 9.57
C GLY A 27 -22.22 -21.94 8.12
N VAL A 28 -21.36 -21.41 7.24
CA VAL A 28 -21.61 -21.33 5.80
C VAL A 28 -21.49 -22.71 5.13
N ASP A 29 -20.49 -23.52 5.47
CA ASP A 29 -20.33 -24.89 4.96
C ASP A 29 -21.48 -25.83 5.38
N GLU A 30 -22.02 -25.66 6.60
CA GLU A 30 -23.15 -26.45 7.09
C GLU A 30 -24.46 -26.10 6.36
N SER A 31 -24.61 -24.83 5.94
CA SER A 31 -25.72 -24.39 5.08
C SER A 31 -25.53 -24.75 3.60
N GLU A 32 -24.29 -24.83 3.11
CA GLU A 32 -23.95 -25.29 1.76
C GLU A 32 -24.14 -26.82 1.61
N LYS A 33 -23.91 -27.60 2.67
CA LYS A 33 -24.13 -29.05 2.67
C LYS A 33 -25.60 -29.47 2.61
N GLU A 34 -26.51 -28.66 3.16
CA GLU A 34 -27.95 -28.89 2.99
C GLU A 34 -28.43 -28.50 1.58
N GLN A 35 -27.72 -27.58 0.90
CA GLN A 35 -28.06 -27.10 -0.45
C GLN A 35 -27.52 -27.98 -1.57
N HIS A 36 -26.43 -28.73 -1.34
CA HIS A 36 -25.85 -29.58 -2.40
C HIS A 36 -26.60 -30.90 -2.66
N ALA A 37 -27.70 -31.16 -1.93
CA ALA A 37 -28.63 -32.26 -2.21
C ALA A 37 -29.79 -31.88 -3.15
N VAL A 38 -29.80 -30.67 -3.72
CA VAL A 38 -30.89 -30.20 -4.61
C VAL A 38 -30.43 -30.26 -6.07
N ASP A 39 -31.19 -31.01 -6.87
CA ASP A 39 -30.88 -31.57 -8.18
C ASP A 39 -30.87 -30.55 -9.33
N ALA A 40 -30.19 -30.90 -10.43
CA ALA A 40 -29.75 -30.01 -11.51
C ALA A 40 -30.81 -29.58 -12.55
N ASN A 41 -32.09 -29.45 -12.17
CA ASN A 41 -33.15 -29.03 -13.12
C ASN A 41 -34.28 -28.15 -12.53
N ASP A 42 -34.14 -27.57 -11.34
CA ASP A 42 -35.18 -26.73 -10.75
C ASP A 42 -34.88 -25.23 -10.86
N GLU A 43 -35.93 -24.43 -11.06
CA GLU A 43 -35.90 -22.97 -10.94
C GLU A 43 -35.16 -22.57 -9.66
N ILE A 44 -34.20 -21.64 -9.77
CA ILE A 44 -33.38 -21.16 -8.64
C ILE A 44 -34.34 -20.77 -7.50
N PRO A 45 -34.27 -21.43 -6.33
CA PRO A 45 -35.16 -21.13 -5.22
C PRO A 45 -35.06 -19.65 -4.84
N PRO A 46 -36.18 -18.96 -4.57
CA PRO A 46 -36.17 -17.53 -4.25
C PRO A 46 -35.33 -17.19 -3.01
N GLU A 47 -35.05 -18.18 -2.15
CA GLU A 47 -34.13 -18.10 -1.01
C GLU A 47 -32.66 -17.93 -1.44
N THR A 48 -32.19 -18.70 -2.43
CA THR A 48 -30.79 -18.62 -2.93
C THR A 48 -30.53 -17.29 -3.63
N THR A 49 -31.49 -16.79 -4.41
CA THR A 49 -31.39 -15.47 -5.06
C THR A 49 -31.33 -14.33 -4.03
N LYS A 50 -32.13 -14.40 -2.96
CA LYS A 50 -32.09 -13.41 -1.87
C LYS A 50 -30.75 -13.42 -1.13
N THR A 51 -30.18 -14.60 -0.87
CA THR A 51 -28.87 -14.73 -0.21
C THR A 51 -27.74 -14.17 -1.06
N ILE A 52 -27.76 -14.39 -2.39
CA ILE A 52 -26.77 -13.83 -3.32
C ILE A 52 -26.91 -12.30 -3.40
N ILE A 53 -28.13 -11.77 -3.52
CA ILE A 53 -28.38 -10.32 -3.57
C ILE A 53 -27.98 -9.64 -2.25
N THR A 54 -28.27 -10.27 -1.10
CA THR A 54 -27.93 -9.74 0.22
C THR A 54 -26.41 -9.74 0.43
N THR A 55 -25.74 -10.82 0.05
CA THR A 55 -24.27 -10.92 0.10
C THR A 55 -23.61 -9.88 -0.79
N ALA A 56 -24.10 -9.72 -2.03
CA ALA A 56 -23.60 -8.71 -2.95
C ALA A 56 -23.80 -7.28 -2.42
N SER A 57 -24.96 -6.99 -1.83
CA SER A 57 -25.25 -5.69 -1.22
C SER A 57 -24.34 -5.40 -0.02
N ASN A 58 -24.06 -6.40 0.83
CA ASN A 58 -23.16 -6.28 1.96
C ASN A 58 -21.72 -6.02 1.51
N ILE A 59 -21.24 -6.77 0.50
CA ILE A 59 -19.90 -6.56 -0.09
C ILE A 59 -19.78 -5.16 -0.70
N CYS A 60 -20.77 -4.74 -1.50
CA CYS A 60 -20.77 -3.40 -2.10
C CYS A 60 -20.77 -2.28 -1.05
N THR A 61 -21.48 -2.47 0.06
CA THR A 61 -21.51 -1.53 1.17
C THR A 61 -20.12 -1.42 1.81
N VAL A 62 -19.50 -2.55 2.16
CA VAL A 62 -18.14 -2.59 2.73
C VAL A 62 -17.11 -1.98 1.77
N MET A 63 -17.19 -2.30 0.47
CA MET A 63 -16.32 -1.71 -0.56
C MET A 63 -16.50 -0.19 -0.65
N GLY A 64 -17.74 0.30 -0.50
CA GLY A 64 -18.05 1.73 -0.46
C GLY A 64 -17.42 2.45 0.72
N GLU A 65 -17.32 1.80 1.88
CA GLU A 65 -16.73 2.37 3.10
C GLU A 65 -15.20 2.45 3.01
N VAL A 66 -14.56 1.40 2.50
CA VAL A 66 -13.09 1.34 2.40
C VAL A 66 -12.52 2.05 1.16
N LYS A 67 -13.38 2.60 0.29
CA LYS A 67 -12.94 3.22 -0.98
C LYS A 67 -11.96 4.37 -0.79
N SER A 68 -12.15 5.19 0.26
CA SER A 68 -11.33 6.38 0.50
C SER A 68 -9.87 6.02 0.83
N PRO A 69 -9.57 5.19 1.86
CA PRO A 69 -8.20 4.78 2.12
C PRO A 69 -7.62 3.89 1.02
N GLY A 70 -8.44 3.04 0.38
CA GLY A 70 -8.01 2.21 -0.75
C GLY A 70 -7.52 3.05 -1.92
N LEU A 71 -8.28 4.09 -2.30
CA LEU A 71 -7.91 5.01 -3.37
C LEU A 71 -6.64 5.80 -3.03
N CYS A 72 -6.47 6.21 -1.77
CA CYS A 72 -5.26 6.87 -1.30
C CYS A 72 -4.01 5.98 -1.47
N VAL A 73 -4.09 4.71 -1.05
CA VAL A 73 -2.99 3.75 -1.21
C VAL A 73 -2.73 3.46 -2.68
N LEU A 74 -3.78 3.37 -3.50
CA LEU A 74 -3.65 3.16 -4.93
C LEU A 74 -2.90 4.31 -5.62
N PHE A 75 -3.26 5.57 -5.36
CA PHE A 75 -2.52 6.71 -5.90
C PHE A 75 -1.07 6.77 -5.40
N THR A 76 -0.87 6.47 -4.12
CA THR A 76 0.46 6.37 -3.51
C THR A 76 1.34 5.37 -4.24
N PHE A 77 0.79 4.20 -4.55
CA PHE A 77 1.46 3.13 -5.28
C PHE A 77 1.71 3.51 -6.75
N LEU A 78 0.72 4.13 -7.42
CA LEU A 78 0.87 4.61 -8.80
C LEU A 78 2.00 5.62 -8.94
N VAL A 79 2.09 6.60 -8.05
CA VAL A 79 3.19 7.58 -8.06
C VAL A 79 4.53 6.89 -7.78
N SER A 80 4.57 5.94 -6.83
CA SER A 80 5.79 5.18 -6.54
C SER A 80 6.28 4.35 -7.73
N LEU A 81 5.40 3.66 -8.45
CA LEU A 81 5.76 2.90 -9.66
C LEU A 81 6.16 3.81 -10.82
N SER A 82 5.56 5.00 -10.90
CA SER A 82 5.97 6.00 -11.87
C SER A 82 7.37 6.52 -11.58
N LEU A 83 7.77 6.66 -10.31
CA LEU A 83 9.09 7.15 -9.94
C LEU A 83 10.16 6.04 -9.98
N ALA A 84 9.87 4.88 -9.40
CA ALA A 84 10.78 3.75 -9.29
C ALA A 84 10.31 2.55 -10.14
N PRO A 85 11.14 2.00 -11.06
CA PRO A 85 12.45 2.49 -11.49
C PRO A 85 12.36 3.58 -12.57
N SER A 86 11.18 3.85 -13.13
CA SER A 86 11.03 4.54 -14.42
C SER A 86 11.72 5.89 -14.52
N VAL A 87 11.68 6.70 -13.46
CA VAL A 87 12.30 8.03 -13.42
C VAL A 87 13.66 7.96 -12.74
N PHE A 88 13.75 7.27 -11.60
CA PHE A 88 14.98 7.17 -10.83
C PHE A 88 16.13 6.46 -11.58
N ALA A 89 15.85 5.53 -12.50
CA ALA A 89 16.88 4.86 -13.29
C ALA A 89 17.59 5.78 -14.30
N LEU A 90 16.98 6.91 -14.66
CA LEU A 90 17.54 7.92 -15.56
C LEU A 90 18.45 8.90 -14.82
N ILE A 91 18.44 8.90 -13.50
CA ILE A 91 19.28 9.77 -12.69
C ILE A 91 20.74 9.32 -12.83
N ARG A 92 21.63 10.28 -13.05
CA ARG A 92 23.07 10.07 -13.12
C ARG A 92 23.77 10.88 -12.03
N PRO A 93 24.84 10.33 -11.43
CA PRO A 93 25.64 11.07 -10.48
C PRO A 93 26.28 12.29 -11.16
N THR A 94 26.50 13.34 -10.38
CA THR A 94 27.04 14.63 -10.83
C THR A 94 28.49 14.46 -11.28
N HIS A 95 29.24 13.62 -10.59
CA HIS A 95 30.58 13.20 -10.97
C HIS A 95 30.53 11.87 -11.73
N TYR A 96 29.95 11.87 -12.93
CA TYR A 96 29.90 10.66 -13.75
C TYR A 96 31.26 10.40 -14.41
N ASP A 97 31.93 9.31 -14.02
CA ASP A 97 33.11 8.77 -14.72
C ASP A 97 32.76 7.39 -15.29
N VAL A 98 33.16 7.16 -16.54
CA VAL A 98 33.00 5.87 -17.24
C VAL A 98 34.01 4.85 -16.73
N ASN A 99 35.16 5.31 -16.25
CA ASN A 99 36.24 4.46 -15.74
C ASN A 99 36.02 4.03 -14.29
N ASP A 100 35.11 4.69 -13.56
CA ASP A 100 34.74 4.32 -12.20
C ASP A 100 33.53 3.37 -12.22
N PRO A 101 33.70 2.09 -11.82
CA PRO A 101 32.61 1.12 -11.76
C PRO A 101 31.47 1.56 -10.84
N TRP A 102 31.78 2.38 -9.81
CA TRP A 102 30.78 2.87 -8.87
C TRP A 102 29.74 3.74 -9.56
N THR A 103 30.18 4.78 -10.27
CA THR A 103 29.28 5.74 -10.93
C THR A 103 28.62 5.18 -12.18
N ALA A 104 29.30 4.28 -12.90
CA ALA A 104 28.80 3.70 -14.13
C ALA A 104 27.78 2.58 -13.90
N THR A 105 28.03 1.68 -12.94
CA THR A 105 27.28 0.41 -12.81
C THR A 105 26.54 0.29 -11.48
N TYR A 106 27.15 0.69 -10.36
CA TYR A 106 26.60 0.40 -9.04
C TYR A 106 25.69 1.50 -8.48
N PHE A 107 25.88 2.75 -8.87
CA PHE A 107 25.14 3.88 -8.33
C PHE A 107 23.62 3.69 -8.45
N THR A 108 23.14 3.43 -9.66
CA THR A 108 21.70 3.25 -9.92
C THR A 108 21.12 2.07 -9.14
N PRO A 109 21.67 0.83 -9.19
CA PRO A 109 21.05 -0.27 -8.47
C PRO A 109 21.12 -0.15 -6.94
N VAL A 110 22.19 0.43 -6.41
CA VAL A 110 22.33 0.62 -4.96
C VAL A 110 21.38 1.71 -4.46
N ILE A 111 21.31 2.85 -5.14
CA ILE A 111 20.47 3.96 -4.71
C ILE A 111 19.00 3.72 -5.07
N VAL A 112 18.69 3.25 -6.26
CA VAL A 112 17.28 3.15 -6.72
C VAL A 112 16.60 1.87 -6.24
N PHE A 113 17.27 0.72 -6.24
CA PHE A 113 16.64 -0.54 -5.84
C PHE A 113 16.89 -0.88 -4.37
N LEU A 114 18.17 -0.93 -3.96
CA LEU A 114 18.51 -1.36 -2.60
C LEU A 114 18.02 -0.35 -1.55
N LEU A 115 18.38 0.93 -1.70
CA LEU A 115 18.00 1.95 -0.73
C LEU A 115 16.48 2.16 -0.70
N TYR A 116 15.81 2.18 -1.86
CA TYR A 116 14.34 2.24 -1.91
C TYR A 116 13.70 1.08 -1.15
N ALA A 117 14.15 -0.16 -1.39
CA ALA A 117 13.62 -1.34 -0.73
C ALA A 117 13.87 -1.33 0.79
N VAL A 118 15.06 -0.90 1.23
CA VAL A 118 15.39 -0.74 2.65
C VAL A 118 14.47 0.31 3.29
N CYS A 119 14.31 1.47 2.66
CA CYS A 119 13.43 2.52 3.16
C CYS A 119 11.95 2.08 3.17
N ASP A 120 11.46 1.37 2.15
CA ASP A 120 10.11 0.81 2.12
C ASP A 120 9.89 -0.17 3.28
N PHE A 121 10.85 -1.05 3.53
CA PHE A 121 10.80 -1.96 4.67
C PHE A 121 10.74 -1.22 6.01
N LEU A 122 11.59 -0.20 6.20
CA LEU A 122 11.58 0.65 7.39
C LEU A 122 10.25 1.39 7.55
N GLY A 123 9.67 1.87 6.44
CA GLY A 123 8.35 2.49 6.41
C GLY A 123 7.26 1.55 6.92
N ARG A 124 7.25 0.30 6.45
CA ARG A 124 6.30 -0.72 6.92
C ARG A 124 6.48 -1.06 8.39
N MET A 125 7.73 -1.23 8.84
CA MET A 125 8.04 -1.44 10.25
C MET A 125 7.53 -0.28 11.11
N GLN A 126 7.66 0.96 10.63
CA GLN A 126 7.20 2.14 11.34
C GLN A 126 5.67 2.23 11.36
N GLY A 127 4.99 1.91 10.25
CA GLY A 127 3.53 1.89 10.15
C GLY A 127 2.88 0.83 11.04
N GLY A 128 3.57 -0.31 11.27
CA GLY A 128 3.14 -1.30 12.25
C GLY A 128 3.20 -0.81 13.71
N LYS A 129 4.17 0.06 14.03
CA LYS A 129 4.37 0.61 15.39
C LYS A 129 3.55 1.88 15.65
N ILE A 130 3.51 2.80 14.69
CA ILE A 130 2.85 4.10 14.79
C ILE A 130 1.68 4.12 13.81
N ARG A 131 0.48 3.91 14.35
CA ARG A 131 -0.79 3.92 13.62
C ARG A 131 -1.34 5.35 13.48
N TRP A 132 -0.48 6.25 13.01
CA TRP A 132 -0.81 7.64 12.73
C TRP A 132 -0.78 7.80 11.21
N PRO A 133 -1.68 8.54 10.54
CA PRO A 133 -2.83 9.26 11.05
C PRO A 133 -4.04 8.36 11.34
N THR A 134 -4.83 8.74 12.36
CA THR A 134 -6.17 8.19 12.63
C THR A 134 -7.12 8.50 11.45
N PRO A 135 -8.10 7.64 11.12
CA PRO A 135 -9.04 7.85 10.01
C PRO A 135 -9.82 9.18 10.07
N GLU A 136 -10.07 9.72 11.27
CA GLU A 136 -10.64 11.06 11.49
C GLU A 136 -9.79 12.18 10.86
N ARG A 137 -8.48 11.96 10.72
CA ARG A 137 -7.52 12.91 10.15
C ARG A 137 -7.23 12.61 8.67
N SER A 138 -8.27 12.28 7.92
CA SER A 138 -8.25 11.98 6.48
C SER A 138 -7.58 13.05 5.60
N TRP A 139 -7.50 14.30 6.06
CA TRP A 139 -6.81 15.36 5.33
C TRP A 139 -5.30 15.12 5.22
N LEU A 140 -4.67 14.48 6.21
CA LEU A 140 -3.24 14.21 6.17
C LEU A 140 -2.88 13.24 5.04
N PHE A 141 -3.69 12.20 4.86
CA PHE A 141 -3.52 11.27 3.75
C PHE A 141 -3.55 12.00 2.40
N LYS A 142 -4.50 12.92 2.21
CA LYS A 142 -4.57 13.76 1.01
C LYS A 142 -3.33 14.63 0.84
N THR A 143 -2.85 15.26 1.91
CA THR A 143 -1.63 16.08 1.88
C THR A 143 -0.40 15.26 1.48
N PHE A 144 -0.24 14.05 2.01
CA PHE A 144 0.89 13.18 1.66
C PHE A 144 0.83 12.69 0.20
N VAL A 145 -0.37 12.37 -0.30
CA VAL A 145 -0.56 12.04 -1.72
C VAL A 145 -0.25 13.27 -2.59
N ALA A 146 -0.72 14.46 -2.23
CA ALA A 146 -0.41 15.68 -2.97
C ALA A 146 1.10 15.97 -2.97
N LEU A 147 1.77 15.80 -1.82
CA LEU A 147 3.23 15.96 -1.71
C LEU A 147 3.96 15.00 -2.66
N ARG A 148 3.47 13.75 -2.81
CA ARG A 148 4.02 12.77 -3.76
C ARG A 148 3.90 13.22 -5.21
N PHE A 149 2.78 13.81 -5.61
CA PHE A 149 2.64 14.36 -6.95
C PHE A 149 3.63 15.50 -7.21
N VAL A 150 3.97 16.30 -6.19
CA VAL A 150 5.00 17.34 -6.27
C VAL A 150 6.41 16.75 -6.37
N LEU A 151 6.65 15.53 -5.89
CA LEU A 151 7.95 14.87 -6.07
C LEU A 151 8.25 14.57 -7.54
N ILE A 152 7.25 14.32 -8.39
CA ILE A 152 7.43 14.01 -9.82
C ILE A 152 8.13 15.15 -10.59
N PRO A 153 7.65 16.41 -10.56
CA PRO A 153 8.38 17.50 -11.18
C PRO A 153 9.72 17.74 -10.48
N LEU A 154 9.81 17.53 -9.16
CA LEU A 154 11.06 17.74 -8.43
C LEU A 154 12.16 16.76 -8.87
N THR A 155 11.81 15.49 -9.14
CA THR A 155 12.74 14.50 -9.70
C THR A 155 13.13 14.87 -11.13
N MET A 156 12.19 15.34 -11.96
CA MET A 156 12.51 15.84 -13.30
C MET A 156 13.48 17.03 -13.31
N LEU A 157 13.54 17.81 -12.23
CA LEU A 157 14.50 18.89 -12.05
C LEU A 157 15.90 18.40 -11.58
N CYS A 158 16.03 17.16 -11.12
CA CYS A 158 17.31 16.52 -10.78
C CYS A 158 18.10 16.14 -12.05
N ASN A 159 19.35 15.71 -11.91
CA ASN A 159 20.24 15.35 -13.02
C ASN A 159 19.84 14.04 -13.75
N GLU A 160 18.70 14.06 -14.45
CA GLU A 160 18.22 13.00 -15.35
C GLU A 160 18.83 13.13 -16.76
N GLN A 161 19.23 12.00 -17.36
CA GLN A 161 19.76 11.91 -18.72
C GLN A 161 19.08 10.77 -19.52
N PRO A 162 18.86 10.93 -20.84
CA PRO A 162 19.23 12.05 -21.72
C PRO A 162 18.23 13.22 -21.70
N ARG A 163 18.71 14.46 -21.80
CA ARG A 163 17.92 15.69 -21.60
C ARG A 163 17.84 16.53 -22.88
N SER A 164 16.65 17.07 -23.20
CA SER A 164 16.45 17.89 -24.41
C SER A 164 15.83 19.28 -24.16
N ARG A 165 15.09 19.51 -23.06
CA ARG A 165 14.27 20.74 -22.91
C ARG A 165 14.23 21.46 -21.55
N ILE A 166 14.71 20.87 -20.44
CA ILE A 166 14.57 21.45 -19.08
C ILE A 166 15.91 21.69 -18.37
N PRO A 167 16.13 22.85 -17.71
CA PRO A 167 17.38 23.16 -17.00
C PRO A 167 17.51 22.39 -15.68
N VAL A 168 18.76 22.04 -15.31
CA VAL A 168 19.09 21.40 -14.03
C VAL A 168 19.12 22.47 -12.94
N LEU A 169 18.18 22.41 -12.00
CA LEU A 169 18.17 23.29 -10.83
C LEU A 169 18.81 22.64 -9.60
N LEU A 170 18.86 21.31 -9.56
CA LEU A 170 19.40 20.52 -8.43
C LEU A 170 20.62 19.72 -8.91
N THR A 171 21.80 20.33 -8.82
CA THR A 171 23.09 19.80 -9.29
C THR A 171 23.78 18.85 -8.31
N GLY A 172 23.15 18.48 -7.19
CA GLY A 172 23.77 17.63 -6.16
C GLY A 172 23.16 16.24 -6.09
N ASP A 173 24.00 15.22 -5.92
CA ASP A 173 23.59 13.80 -5.80
C ASP A 173 22.79 13.51 -4.53
N ALA A 174 22.87 14.39 -3.53
CA ALA A 174 22.08 14.27 -2.30
C ALA A 174 20.56 14.41 -2.55
N TRP A 175 20.15 15.28 -3.48
CA TRP A 175 18.74 15.51 -3.79
C TRP A 175 17.99 14.26 -4.26
N PRO A 176 18.45 13.54 -5.30
CA PRO A 176 17.78 12.33 -5.74
C PRO A 176 17.83 11.22 -4.68
N ILE A 177 18.91 11.12 -3.89
CA ILE A 177 19.00 10.16 -2.78
C ILE A 177 17.93 10.46 -1.71
N CYS A 178 17.79 11.72 -1.29
CA CYS A 178 16.74 12.12 -0.35
C CYS A 178 15.34 11.84 -0.88
N LEU A 179 15.11 12.06 -2.18
CA LEU A 179 13.83 11.77 -2.83
C LEU A 179 13.51 10.27 -2.86
N VAL A 180 14.49 9.42 -3.14
CA VAL A 180 14.33 7.96 -3.09
C VAL A 180 13.99 7.51 -1.66
N ILE A 181 14.72 8.01 -0.66
CA ILE A 181 14.47 7.69 0.76
C ILE A 181 13.05 8.10 1.15
N LEU A 182 12.65 9.34 0.85
CA LEU A 182 11.33 9.86 1.19
C LEU A 182 10.21 9.06 0.49
N THR A 183 10.39 8.78 -0.80
CA THR A 183 9.40 8.03 -1.60
C THR A 183 9.27 6.60 -1.10
N GLY A 184 10.38 5.90 -0.85
CA GLY A 184 10.39 4.52 -0.34
C GLY A 184 9.79 4.44 1.07
N PHE A 185 10.28 5.26 2.00
CA PHE A 185 9.81 5.26 3.38
C PHE A 185 8.31 5.54 3.49
N THR A 186 7.84 6.57 2.80
CA THR A 186 6.41 6.88 2.83
C THR A 186 5.59 5.78 2.15
N ASN A 187 6.12 5.07 1.14
CA ASN A 187 5.38 4.03 0.41
C ASN A 187 5.05 2.86 1.34
N GLY A 188 6.06 2.34 2.02
CA GLY A 188 5.88 1.30 3.01
C GLY A 188 4.93 1.72 4.14
N TYR A 189 5.05 2.98 4.60
CA TYR A 189 4.21 3.50 5.68
C TYR A 189 2.72 3.53 5.32
N PHE A 190 2.35 4.10 4.17
CA PHE A 190 0.94 4.20 3.76
C PHE A 190 0.30 2.87 3.41
N ILE A 191 1.07 1.96 2.80
CA ILE A 191 0.58 0.60 2.52
C ILE A 191 0.22 -0.09 3.84
N SER A 192 1.11 -0.04 4.83
CA SER A 192 0.85 -0.62 6.15
C SER A 192 -0.38 0.00 6.81
N LEU A 193 -0.53 1.33 6.75
CA LEU A 193 -1.72 2.00 7.29
C LEU A 193 -2.99 1.57 6.57
N GLY A 194 -3.01 1.48 5.24
CA GLY A 194 -4.21 1.09 4.50
C GLY A 194 -4.69 -0.31 4.86
N VAL A 195 -3.78 -1.27 4.94
CA VAL A 195 -4.08 -2.67 5.33
C VAL A 195 -4.59 -2.72 6.77
N ILE A 196 -4.01 -1.93 7.67
CA ILE A 196 -4.41 -1.86 9.07
C ILE A 196 -5.81 -1.25 9.25
N HIS A 197 -6.14 -0.20 8.51
CA HIS A 197 -7.40 0.52 8.66
C HIS A 197 -8.57 -0.17 7.95
N GLY A 198 -8.32 -1.01 6.94
CA GLY A 198 -9.37 -1.68 6.17
C GLY A 198 -10.40 -2.40 7.05
N PRO A 199 -10.00 -3.38 7.88
CA PRO A 199 -10.93 -4.10 8.75
C PRO A 199 -11.65 -3.19 9.75
N SER A 200 -10.94 -2.21 10.32
CA SER A 200 -11.49 -1.29 11.33
C SER A 200 -12.65 -0.45 10.80
N LEU A 201 -12.62 -0.08 9.52
CA LEU A 201 -13.69 0.70 8.90
C LEU A 201 -14.91 -0.17 8.57
N ALA A 202 -14.69 -1.41 8.13
CA ALA A 202 -15.78 -2.35 7.85
C ALA A 202 -16.61 -2.70 9.09
N PHE A 203 -15.98 -2.84 10.26
CA PHE A 203 -16.68 -3.17 11.51
C PHE A 203 -17.47 -2.00 12.13
N THR A 204 -17.13 -0.75 11.83
CA THR A 204 -17.79 0.42 12.45
C THR A 204 -19.17 0.69 11.83
N THR A 205 -19.37 0.34 10.56
CA THR A 205 -20.62 0.60 9.82
C THR A 205 -21.67 -0.51 10.01
N GLY A 206 -21.31 -1.63 10.65
CA GLY A 206 -22.21 -2.76 10.92
C GLY A 206 -22.98 -2.70 12.24
N ASN A 207 -22.89 -1.59 12.98
CA ASN A 207 -23.51 -1.36 14.29
C ASN A 207 -24.40 -0.11 14.24
#